data_AF-A0A7X9CES4-F1
#
_entry.id   AF-A0A7X9CES4-F1
#
_cell.length_a   1.000
_cell.length_b   1.000
_cell.length_c   1.000
_cell.angle_alpha   90.00
_cell.angle_beta   90.00
_cell.angle_gamma   90.00
#
_symmetry.space_group_name_H-M   'P 1'
#
loop_
_entity.id
_entity.type
_entity.pdbx_description
1 polymer ?
#
loop_
_entity_poly.entity_id
_entity_poly.type
_entity_poly.pdbx_seq_one_letter_code
_entity_poly.pdbx_strand_id
1 'polypeptide(L)'
;RIFYSVGQIIRWALLFLYFQLPILAFTLLFGTLTGNTFSHIILTVIFLVFPMGFALLVSANFDLMGLIPMNIFFEDIIRPIMKYTPLGVLGSQEMKTYIMYILFSILMIIISKILFDKNKIERNGETLEFKNTEGFFKFGVAICTALLMGVVFYWIFNDFISLSRGATILVMFLGYIVGGVLGYLTANFSIKAGKSKA
;
A
#
# COMPACT_ATOMS: atom_id res chain seq x y z
N ARG A 1 44.25 2.36 3.88
CA ARG A 1 43.12 2.33 2.92
C ARG A 1 42.58 0.91 2.92
N ILE A 2 41.32 0.71 3.29
CA ILE A 2 40.69 -0.62 3.27
C ILE A 2 40.29 -0.85 1.82
N PHE A 3 41.05 -1.67 1.09
CA PHE A 3 40.69 -2.05 -0.26
C PHE A 3 39.70 -3.20 -0.19
N TYR A 4 38.49 -3.01 -0.74
CA TYR A 4 37.51 -4.08 -0.86
C TYR A 4 38.01 -5.12 -1.87
N SER A 5 37.90 -6.40 -1.50
CA SER A 5 38.20 -7.50 -2.42
C SER A 5 37.14 -7.56 -3.54
N VAL A 6 37.54 -7.99 -4.73
CA VAL A 6 36.62 -8.20 -5.88
C VAL A 6 35.43 -9.07 -5.49
N GLY A 7 35.65 -10.10 -4.66
CA GLY A 7 34.57 -10.96 -4.17
C GLY A 7 33.55 -10.22 -3.28
N GLN A 8 34.00 -9.22 -2.51
CA GLN A 8 33.10 -8.40 -1.69
C GLN A 8 32.24 -7.48 -2.58
N ILE A 9 32.83 -6.92 -3.64
CA ILE A 9 32.12 -6.07 -4.60
C ILE A 9 31.05 -6.88 -5.33
N ILE A 10 31.38 -8.08 -5.83
CA ILE A 10 30.43 -8.96 -6.53
C ILE A 10 29.29 -9.37 -5.60
N ARG A 11 29.60 -9.76 -4.35
CA ARG A 11 28.57 -10.14 -3.38
C ARG A 11 27.64 -8.98 -3.06
N TRP A 12 28.18 -7.78 -2.87
CA TRP A 12 27.39 -6.58 -2.64
C TRP A 12 26.50 -6.26 -3.85
N ALA A 13 27.04 -6.32 -5.07
CA ALA A 13 26.28 -6.06 -6.29
C ALA A 13 25.12 -7.05 -6.48
N LEU A 14 25.34 -8.34 -6.21
CA LEU A 14 24.30 -9.37 -6.28
C LEU A 14 23.20 -9.15 -5.24
N LEU A 15 23.57 -8.81 -4.00
CA LEU A 15 22.60 -8.49 -2.95
C LEU A 15 21.80 -7.23 -3.30
N PHE A 16 22.45 -6.20 -3.84
CA PHE A 16 21.79 -4.98 -4.27
C PHE A 16 20.78 -5.24 -5.40
N LEU A 17 21.17 -6.01 -6.41
CA LEU A 17 20.28 -6.41 -7.51
C LEU A 17 19.09 -7.22 -6.99
N TYR A 18 19.32 -8.11 -6.03
CA TYR A 18 18.28 -8.88 -5.37
C TYR A 18 17.25 -7.99 -4.65
N PHE A 19 17.69 -7.00 -3.86
CA PHE A 19 16.76 -6.09 -3.16
C PHE A 19 15.93 -5.25 -4.13
N GLN A 20 16.49 -4.90 -5.29
CA GLN A 20 15.80 -4.07 -6.27
C GLN A 20 14.79 -4.87 -7.13
N LEU A 21 14.99 -6.17 -7.31
CA LEU A 21 14.18 -7.02 -8.20
C LEU A 21 12.68 -7.01 -7.88
N PRO A 22 12.23 -7.24 -6.62
CA PRO A 22 10.81 -7.20 -6.28
C PRO A 22 10.17 -5.82 -6.49
N ILE A 23 10.91 -4.76 -6.17
CA ILE A 23 10.47 -3.38 -6.35
C ILE A 23 10.32 -3.08 -7.84
N LEU A 24 11.29 -3.50 -8.66
CA LEU A 24 11.25 -3.38 -10.11
C LEU A 24 10.06 -4.15 -10.70
N ALA A 25 9.88 -5.41 -10.34
CA ALA A 25 8.79 -6.26 -10.83
C ALA A 25 7.41 -5.68 -10.48
N PHE A 26 7.25 -5.19 -9.25
CA PHE A 26 6.04 -4.50 -8.81
C PHE A 26 5.80 -3.21 -9.60
N THR A 27 6.86 -2.42 -9.80
CA THR A 27 6.79 -1.18 -10.58
C THR A 27 6.39 -1.46 -12.04
N LEU A 28 6.96 -2.49 -12.67
CA LEU A 28 6.58 -2.88 -14.04
C LEU A 28 5.11 -3.28 -14.14
N LEU A 29 4.62 -4.07 -13.19
CA LEU A 29 3.20 -4.44 -13.14
C LEU A 29 2.29 -3.22 -13.10
N PHE A 30 2.55 -2.29 -12.18
CA PHE A 30 1.76 -1.04 -12.10
C PHE A 30 1.94 -0.15 -13.32
N GLY A 31 3.11 -0.17 -13.96
CA GLY A 31 3.35 0.56 -15.21
C GLY A 31 2.47 0.04 -16.34
N THR A 32 2.27 -1.28 -16.42
CA THR A 32 1.37 -1.88 -17.41
C THR A 32 -0.12 -1.69 -17.11
N LEU A 33 -0.48 -1.27 -15.89
CA LEU A 33 -1.86 -0.95 -15.49
C LEU A 33 -2.24 0.52 -15.72
N THR A 34 -1.25 1.39 -15.99
CA THR A 34 -1.43 2.84 -16.08
C THR A 34 -0.97 3.37 -17.43
N GLY A 35 -1.82 4.12 -18.13
CA GLY A 35 -1.49 4.71 -19.43
C GLY A 35 -0.60 5.96 -19.39
N ASN A 36 -0.20 6.45 -18.20
CA ASN A 36 0.62 7.65 -18.04
C ASN A 36 1.68 7.48 -16.94
N THR A 37 2.90 7.95 -17.18
CA THR A 37 4.04 7.94 -16.26
C THR A 37 3.73 8.62 -14.91
N PHE A 38 2.92 9.69 -14.90
CA PHE A 38 2.54 10.34 -13.64
C PHE A 38 1.65 9.45 -12.77
N SER A 39 0.60 8.85 -13.36
CA SER A 39 -0.26 7.89 -12.66
C SER A 39 0.53 6.67 -12.21
N HIS A 40 1.44 6.18 -13.05
CA HIS A 40 2.30 5.04 -12.75
C HIS A 40 3.07 5.24 -11.44
N ILE A 41 3.81 6.35 -11.32
CA ILE A 41 4.64 6.62 -10.14
C ILE A 41 3.77 6.74 -8.88
N ILE A 42 2.70 7.53 -8.94
CA ILE A 42 1.81 7.77 -7.80
C ILE A 42 1.16 6.47 -7.34
N LEU A 43 0.61 5.69 -8.27
CA LEU A 43 -0.10 4.45 -7.96
C LEU A 43 0.86 3.39 -7.40
N THR A 44 2.05 3.26 -7.99
CA THR A 44 3.09 2.35 -7.49
C THR A 44 3.43 2.69 -6.04
N VAL A 45 3.71 3.96 -5.72
CA VAL A 45 4.06 4.37 -4.36
C VAL A 45 2.91 4.12 -3.38
N ILE A 46 1.68 4.49 -3.74
CA ILE A 46 0.50 4.26 -2.89
C ILE A 46 0.35 2.77 -2.59
N PHE A 47 0.34 1.91 -3.61
CA PHE A 47 0.12 0.48 -3.44
C PHE A 47 1.29 -0.26 -2.79
N LEU A 48 2.50 0.30 -2.87
CA LEU A 48 3.67 -0.26 -2.20
C LEU A 48 3.57 -0.06 -0.67
N VAL A 49 3.09 1.10 -0.24
CA VAL A 49 2.93 1.45 1.19
C VAL A 49 1.59 0.96 1.76
N PHE A 50 0.57 0.85 0.92
CA PHE A 50 -0.81 0.55 1.31
C PHE A 50 -0.97 -0.68 2.21
N PRO A 51 -0.40 -1.87 1.93
CA PRO A 51 -0.61 -3.06 2.75
C PRO A 51 -0.15 -2.85 4.20
N MET A 52 0.96 -2.15 4.39
CA MET A 52 1.50 -1.83 5.72
C MET A 52 0.66 -0.76 6.42
N GLY A 53 0.37 0.35 5.72
CA GLY A 53 -0.42 1.45 6.29
C GLY A 53 -1.83 1.01 6.68
N PHE A 54 -2.49 0.24 5.82
CA PHE A 54 -3.83 -0.29 6.07
C PHE A 54 -3.84 -1.24 7.27
N ALA A 55 -2.88 -2.17 7.36
CA ALA A 55 -2.80 -3.10 8.49
C ALA A 55 -2.58 -2.37 9.83
N LEU A 56 -1.78 -1.31 9.86
CA LEU A 56 -1.56 -0.46 11.05
C LEU A 56 -2.82 0.32 11.45
N LEU A 57 -3.55 0.87 10.47
CA LEU A 57 -4.81 1.55 10.71
C LEU A 57 -5.84 0.59 11.32
N VAL A 58 -5.95 -0.62 10.77
CA VAL A 58 -6.86 -1.65 11.30
C VAL A 58 -6.44 -2.06 12.72
N SER A 59 -5.16 -2.29 12.98
CA SER A 59 -4.68 -2.66 14.31
C SER A 59 -4.97 -1.59 15.34
N ALA A 60 -4.73 -0.31 15.00
CA ALA A 60 -5.01 0.81 15.88
C ALA A 60 -6.50 0.89 16.23
N ASN A 61 -7.38 0.67 15.26
CA ASN A 61 -8.82 0.70 15.52
C ASN A 61 -9.27 -0.43 16.45
N PHE A 62 -8.76 -1.65 16.28
CA PHE A 62 -9.06 -2.77 17.18
C PHE A 62 -8.54 -2.55 18.60
N ASP A 63 -7.35 -1.97 18.73
CA ASP A 63 -6.73 -1.65 20.01
C ASP A 63 -7.52 -0.57 20.77
N LEU A 64 -7.90 0.51 20.08
CA LEU A 64 -8.70 1.59 20.65
C LEU A 64 -10.12 1.15 21.05
N MET A 65 -10.70 0.17 20.34
CA MET A 65 -11.96 -0.47 20.75
C MET A 65 -11.78 -1.44 21.94
N GLY A 66 -10.53 -1.77 22.29
CA GLY A 66 -10.16 -2.73 23.33
C GLY A 66 -10.56 -4.16 23.00
N LEU A 67 -10.57 -4.52 21.71
CA LEU A 67 -10.89 -5.86 21.21
C LEU A 67 -9.64 -6.74 21.16
N ILE A 68 -8.59 -6.25 20.49
CA ILE A 68 -7.34 -6.97 20.29
C ILE A 68 -6.19 -6.01 20.57
N PRO A 69 -5.32 -6.32 21.55
CA PRO A 69 -4.12 -5.55 21.81
C PRO A 69 -3.23 -5.43 20.57
N MET A 70 -2.71 -4.22 20.33
CA MET A 70 -1.87 -3.93 19.16
C MET A 70 -0.65 -4.86 19.04
N ASN A 71 -0.06 -5.29 20.16
CA ASN A 71 1.12 -6.17 20.17
C ASN A 71 0.84 -7.56 19.57
N ILE A 72 -0.31 -8.17 19.88
CA ILE A 72 -0.72 -9.47 19.34
C ILE A 72 -0.99 -9.32 17.84
N PHE A 73 -1.74 -8.29 17.45
CA PHE A 73 -2.04 -8.02 16.05
C PHE A 73 -0.75 -7.74 15.23
N PHE A 74 0.24 -7.07 15.83
CA PHE A 74 1.48 -6.75 15.16
C PHE A 74 2.29 -8.02 14.82
N GLU A 75 2.46 -8.92 15.78
CA GLU A 75 3.24 -10.15 15.57
C GLU A 75 2.53 -11.14 14.64
N ASP A 76 1.22 -11.32 14.79
CA ASP A 76 0.49 -12.35 14.05
C ASP A 76 0.05 -11.91 12.65
N ILE A 77 -0.14 -10.60 12.43
CA ILE A 77 -0.73 -10.09 11.18
C ILE A 77 0.22 -9.11 10.48
N ILE A 78 0.68 -8.05 11.16
CA ILE A 78 1.47 -7.00 10.50
C ILE A 78 2.85 -7.54 10.09
N ARG A 79 3.51 -8.31 10.94
CA ARG A 79 4.85 -8.83 10.66
C ARG A 79 4.86 -9.81 9.47
N PRO A 80 3.92 -10.76 9.33
CA PRO A 80 3.77 -11.52 8.09
C PRO A 80 3.46 -10.65 6.86
N ILE A 81 2.55 -9.68 6.96
CA ILE A 81 2.23 -8.77 5.85
C ILE A 81 3.50 -8.03 5.40
N MET A 82 4.26 -7.47 6.33
CA MET A 82 5.54 -6.82 6.02
C MET A 82 6.50 -7.79 5.34
N LYS A 83 6.65 -9.02 5.88
CA LYS A 83 7.55 -10.06 5.33
C LYS A 83 7.17 -10.54 3.92
N TYR A 84 5.94 -10.35 3.46
CA TYR A 84 5.50 -10.80 2.14
C TYR A 84 5.19 -9.67 1.16
N THR A 85 5.38 -8.42 1.55
CA THR A 85 5.27 -7.27 0.63
C THR A 85 6.58 -7.06 -0.14
N PRO A 86 6.55 -6.42 -1.33
CA PRO A 86 7.78 -6.08 -2.05
C PRO A 86 8.77 -5.25 -1.21
N LEU A 87 8.27 -4.46 -0.25
CA LEU A 87 9.08 -3.69 0.69
C LEU A 87 9.75 -4.55 1.77
N GLY A 88 9.18 -5.71 2.08
CA GLY A 88 9.70 -6.66 3.06
C GLY A 88 11.08 -7.20 2.73
N VAL A 89 11.47 -7.15 1.45
CA VAL A 89 12.78 -7.61 0.98
C VAL A 89 13.91 -6.87 1.71
N LEU A 90 13.70 -5.61 2.10
CA LEU A 90 14.67 -4.79 2.80
C LEU A 90 14.93 -5.25 4.25
N GLY A 91 13.95 -5.93 4.86
CA GLY A 91 14.00 -6.35 6.26
C GLY A 91 14.35 -7.81 6.49
N SER A 92 14.27 -8.66 5.46
CA SER A 92 14.52 -10.10 5.59
C SER A 92 15.90 -10.50 5.06
N GLN A 93 16.71 -11.16 5.90
CA GLN A 93 18.03 -11.69 5.50
C GLN A 93 18.10 -13.23 5.54
N GLU A 94 16.96 -13.91 5.64
CA GLU A 94 16.89 -15.37 5.67
C GLU A 94 17.00 -15.96 4.26
N MET A 95 17.77 -17.05 4.12
CA MET A 95 18.01 -17.69 2.82
C MET A 95 16.74 -18.24 2.16
N LYS A 96 15.78 -18.73 2.96
CA LYS A 96 14.48 -19.19 2.46
C LYS A 96 13.66 -18.05 1.85
N THR A 97 13.82 -16.84 2.37
CA THR A 97 13.10 -15.66 1.88
C THR A 97 13.68 -15.16 0.55
N TYR A 98 14.99 -15.37 0.30
CA TYR A 98 15.62 -15.05 -0.99
C TYR A 98 14.93 -15.71 -2.18
N ILE A 99 14.75 -17.03 -2.13
CA ILE A 99 14.13 -17.80 -3.22
C ILE A 99 12.68 -17.36 -3.45
N MET A 100 11.94 -17.10 -2.37
CA MET A 100 10.55 -16.68 -2.45
C MET A 100 10.38 -15.34 -3.17
N TYR A 101 11.21 -14.34 -2.85
CA TYR A 101 11.13 -13.03 -3.51
C TYR A 101 11.53 -13.08 -4.97
N ILE A 102 12.50 -13.92 -5.35
CA ILE A 102 12.86 -14.13 -6.76
C ILE A 102 11.67 -14.73 -7.51
N LEU A 103 11.06 -15.79 -6.96
CA LEU A 103 9.89 -16.43 -7.58
C LEU A 103 8.71 -15.46 -7.70
N PHE A 104 8.45 -14.67 -6.66
CA PHE A 104 7.42 -13.63 -6.66
C PHE A 104 7.69 -12.56 -7.73
N SER A 105 8.94 -12.11 -7.85
CA SER A 105 9.35 -11.14 -8.87
C SER A 105 9.12 -11.68 -10.28
N ILE A 106 9.51 -12.94 -10.54
CA ILE A 106 9.28 -13.61 -11.83
C ILE A 106 7.79 -13.69 -12.13
N LEU A 107 6.96 -14.08 -11.16
CA LEU A 107 5.52 -14.16 -11.34
C LEU A 107 4.92 -12.79 -11.69
N MET A 108 5.30 -11.72 -10.97
CA MET A 108 4.83 -10.36 -11.25
C MET A 108 5.26 -9.87 -12.63
N ILE A 109 6.48 -10.18 -13.07
CA ILE A 109 6.97 -9.86 -14.43
C ILE A 109 6.16 -10.61 -15.49
N ILE A 110 5.87 -11.89 -15.28
CA ILE A 110 5.04 -12.68 -16.21
C ILE A 110 3.64 -12.08 -16.31
N ILE A 111 3.01 -11.74 -15.17
CA ILE A 111 1.70 -11.09 -15.14
C ILE A 111 1.76 -9.75 -15.87
N SER A 112 2.77 -8.93 -15.60
CA SER A 112 2.99 -7.63 -16.27
C SER A 112 3.10 -7.81 -17.78
N LYS A 113 3.86 -8.81 -18.24
CA LYS A 113 3.99 -9.13 -19.66
C LYS A 113 2.66 -9.55 -20.29
N ILE A 114 1.90 -10.43 -19.64
CA ILE A 114 0.58 -10.85 -20.12
C ILE A 114 -0.37 -9.66 -20.22
N LEU A 115 -0.33 -8.75 -19.24
CA LEU A 115 -1.15 -7.53 -19.23
C LEU A 115 -0.74 -6.59 -20.35
N PHE A 116 0.57 -6.40 -20.55
CA PHE A 116 1.14 -5.60 -21.63
C PHE A 116 0.73 -6.14 -23.00
N ASP A 117 0.88 -7.45 -23.24
CA ASP A 117 0.53 -8.10 -24.51
C ASP A 117 -0.99 -8.05 -24.80
N LYS A 118 -1.82 -8.02 -23.76
CA LYS A 118 -3.29 -7.91 -23.88
C LYS A 118 -3.77 -6.47 -24.07
N ASN A 119 -2.94 -5.48 -23.73
CA ASN A 119 -3.32 -4.09 -23.86
C ASN A 119 -3.23 -3.67 -25.33
N LYS A 120 -4.37 -3.35 -25.93
CA LYS A 120 -4.39 -2.76 -27.27
C LYS A 120 -3.87 -1.33 -27.17
N ILE A 121 -2.78 -1.04 -27.87
CA ILE A 121 -2.01 0.23 -27.87
C ILE A 121 -2.87 1.49 -28.20
N GLU A 122 -4.14 1.31 -28.59
CA GLU A 122 -5.04 2.37 -29.07
C GLU A 122 -5.81 3.15 -27.98
N ARG A 123 -5.65 2.86 -26.68
CA ARG A 123 -6.33 3.59 -25.58
C ARG A 123 -5.36 4.31 -24.61
N ASN A 124 -4.25 4.80 -25.13
CA ASN A 124 -3.11 5.30 -24.34
C ASN A 124 -3.28 6.76 -23.85
N GLY A 125 -4.46 7.14 -23.34
CA GLY A 125 -4.80 8.53 -22.98
C GLY A 125 -5.56 8.76 -21.68
N GLU A 126 -6.15 7.73 -21.05
CA GLU A 126 -6.86 7.92 -19.78
C GLU A 126 -5.96 7.64 -18.56
N THR A 127 -6.05 8.50 -17.54
CA THR A 127 -5.30 8.40 -16.27
C THR A 127 -5.45 7.07 -15.51
N LEU A 128 -6.49 6.28 -15.83
CA LEU A 128 -6.78 4.92 -15.36
C LEU A 128 -7.34 4.13 -16.55
N GLU A 129 -6.64 3.10 -17.00
CA GLU A 129 -6.99 2.39 -18.24
C GLU A 129 -8.24 1.49 -18.11
N PHE A 130 -8.70 1.23 -16.88
CA PHE A 130 -9.88 0.40 -16.62
C PHE A 130 -10.94 1.13 -15.78
N LYS A 131 -12.16 1.23 -16.32
CA LYS A 131 -13.37 1.71 -15.63
C LYS A 131 -13.66 0.96 -14.32
N ASN A 132 -13.14 -0.27 -14.17
CA ASN A 132 -13.33 -1.11 -12.99
C ASN A 132 -12.33 -0.80 -11.84
N THR A 133 -11.11 -0.34 -12.14
CA THR A 133 -10.14 0.08 -11.10
C THR A 133 -10.52 1.42 -10.47
N GLU A 134 -11.32 2.24 -11.16
CA GLU A 134 -11.90 3.47 -10.59
C GLU A 134 -12.72 3.18 -9.31
N GLY A 135 -13.52 2.11 -9.33
CA GLY A 135 -14.32 1.69 -8.19
C GLY A 135 -13.44 1.25 -7.02
N PHE A 136 -12.46 0.38 -7.29
CA PHE A 136 -11.54 -0.10 -6.26
C PHE A 136 -10.79 1.04 -5.56
N PHE A 137 -10.31 2.03 -6.32
CA PHE A 137 -9.63 3.19 -5.76
C PHE A 137 -10.55 4.04 -4.87
N LYS A 138 -11.78 4.32 -5.32
CA LYS A 138 -12.77 5.08 -4.53
C LYS A 138 -13.09 4.43 -3.20
N PHE A 139 -13.36 3.12 -3.22
CA PHE A 139 -13.65 2.37 -2.00
C PHE A 139 -12.43 2.27 -1.08
N GLY A 140 -11.25 1.98 -1.64
CA GLY A 140 -10.02 1.90 -0.86
C GLY A 140 -9.71 3.20 -0.13
N VAL A 141 -9.75 4.34 -0.83
CA VAL A 141 -9.52 5.66 -0.23
C VAL A 141 -10.55 5.96 0.84
N ALA A 142 -11.84 5.73 0.58
CA ALA A 142 -12.91 5.99 1.55
C ALA A 142 -12.77 5.16 2.84
N ILE A 143 -12.40 3.88 2.74
CA ILE A 143 -12.19 3.02 3.91
C ILE A 143 -10.94 3.47 4.67
N CYS A 144 -9.84 3.77 3.99
CA CYS A 144 -8.61 4.24 4.64
C CYS A 144 -8.83 5.55 5.39
N THR A 145 -9.51 6.52 4.78
CA THR A 145 -9.79 7.80 5.43
C THR A 145 -10.81 7.65 6.56
N ALA A 146 -11.79 6.75 6.43
CA ALA A 146 -12.68 6.41 7.53
C ALA A 146 -11.88 5.90 8.74
N LEU A 147 -11.09 4.84 8.55
CA LEU A 147 -10.27 4.25 9.62
C LEU A 147 -9.30 5.26 10.25
N LEU A 148 -8.70 6.12 9.43
CA LEU A 148 -7.79 7.17 9.90
C LEU A 148 -8.53 8.21 10.74
N MET A 149 -9.68 8.70 10.26
CA MET A 149 -10.46 9.71 10.97
C MET A 149 -11.06 9.17 12.26
N GLY A 150 -11.41 7.89 12.35
CA GLY A 150 -11.84 7.30 13.62
C GLY A 150 -10.74 7.33 14.69
N VAL A 151 -9.50 7.01 14.31
CA VAL A 151 -8.34 7.14 15.20
C VAL A 151 -8.12 8.61 15.56
N VAL A 152 -8.06 9.52 14.58
CA VAL A 152 -7.84 10.95 14.82
C VAL A 152 -8.90 11.54 15.76
N PHE A 153 -10.17 11.20 15.57
CA PHE A 153 -11.26 11.66 16.43
C PHE A 153 -11.09 11.15 17.86
N TYR A 154 -10.75 9.89 18.04
CA TYR A 154 -10.43 9.37 19.37
C TYR A 154 -9.33 10.20 20.04
N TRP A 155 -8.21 10.44 19.35
CA TRP A 155 -7.09 11.20 19.90
C TRP A 155 -7.46 12.64 20.27
N ILE A 156 -8.20 13.33 19.40
CA ILE A 156 -8.69 14.69 19.67
C ILE A 156 -9.57 14.68 20.91
N PHE A 157 -10.64 13.90 20.93
CA PHE A 157 -11.64 13.96 22.01
C PHE A 157 -11.14 13.39 23.34
N ASN A 158 -10.26 12.39 23.32
CA ASN A 158 -9.67 11.81 24.53
C ASN A 158 -8.75 12.81 25.26
N ASP A 159 -8.14 13.74 24.52
CA ASP A 159 -7.32 14.82 25.11
C ASP A 159 -8.19 15.88 25.79
N PHE A 160 -9.39 16.15 25.26
CA PHE A 160 -10.32 17.14 25.82
C PHE A 160 -11.24 16.60 26.94
N ILE A 161 -11.63 15.33 26.87
CA ILE A 161 -12.62 14.72 27.78
C ILE A 161 -12.19 13.30 28.11
N SER A 162 -12.23 12.93 29.40
CA SER A 162 -12.06 11.52 29.80
C SER A 162 -13.23 10.68 29.26
N LEU A 163 -13.02 10.02 28.13
CA LEU A 163 -14.05 9.23 27.47
C LEU A 163 -14.30 7.91 28.22
N SER A 164 -15.57 7.64 28.54
CA SER A 164 -15.99 6.28 28.88
C SER A 164 -15.93 5.39 27.65
N ARG A 165 -15.85 4.06 27.83
CA ARG A 165 -15.73 3.10 26.72
C ARG A 165 -16.87 3.21 25.69
N GLY A 166 -18.08 3.53 26.14
CA GLY A 166 -19.22 3.77 25.23
C GLY A 166 -19.06 5.06 24.43
N ALA A 167 -18.55 6.14 25.05
CA ALA A 167 -18.30 7.40 24.37
C ALA A 167 -17.16 7.28 23.33
N THR A 168 -16.10 6.52 23.63
CA THR A 168 -15.02 6.20 22.67
C THR A 168 -15.55 5.59 21.39
N ILE A 169 -16.41 4.57 21.51
CA ILE A 169 -16.98 3.89 20.35
C ILE A 169 -17.82 4.87 19.53
N LEU A 170 -18.66 5.69 20.17
CA LEU A 170 -19.49 6.68 19.48
C LEU A 170 -18.66 7.73 18.73
N VAL A 171 -17.61 8.26 19.36
CA VAL A 171 -16.71 9.25 18.75
C VAL A 171 -15.97 8.64 17.55
N MET A 172 -15.48 7.40 17.68
CA MET A 172 -14.84 6.68 16.57
C MET A 172 -15.81 6.45 15.40
N PHE A 173 -17.05 6.03 15.68
CA PHE A 173 -18.09 5.88 14.65
C PHE A 173 -18.38 7.19 13.92
N LEU A 174 -18.45 8.30 14.65
CA LEU A 174 -18.64 9.62 14.05
C LEU A 174 -17.45 9.99 13.15
N GLY A 175 -16.23 9.73 13.61
CA GLY A 175 -15.01 9.85 12.82
C GLY A 175 -15.02 8.99 11.55
N TYR A 176 -15.52 7.75 11.61
CA TYR A 176 -15.64 6.87 10.44
C TYR A 176 -16.60 7.41 9.39
N ILE A 177 -17.76 7.93 9.82
CA ILE A 177 -18.75 8.50 8.90
C ILE A 177 -18.16 9.74 8.21
N VAL A 178 -17.59 10.66 8.99
CA VAL A 178 -16.98 11.89 8.47
C VAL A 178 -15.82 11.55 7.52
N GLY A 179 -14.91 10.67 7.94
CA GLY A 179 -13.76 10.26 7.14
C GLY A 179 -14.13 9.49 5.88
N GLY A 180 -15.16 8.63 5.94
CA GLY A 180 -15.65 7.90 4.78
C GLY A 180 -16.25 8.83 3.71
N VAL A 181 -17.07 9.80 4.14
CA VAL A 181 -17.64 10.82 3.23
C VAL A 181 -16.53 11.67 2.63
N LEU A 182 -15.59 12.18 3.44
CA LEU A 182 -14.47 12.98 2.96
C LEU A 182 -13.58 12.21 2.00
N GLY A 183 -13.28 10.94 2.28
CA GLY A 183 -12.47 10.09 1.40
C GLY A 183 -13.15 9.79 0.08
N TYR A 184 -14.45 9.48 0.11
CA TYR A 184 -15.22 9.26 -1.11
C TYR A 184 -15.26 10.50 -1.99
N LEU A 185 -15.50 11.68 -1.39
CA LEU A 185 -15.47 12.96 -2.10
C LEU A 185 -14.09 13.22 -2.70
N THR A 186 -13.03 13.06 -1.91
CA THR A 186 -11.65 13.27 -2.36
C THR A 186 -11.31 12.35 -3.53
N ALA A 187 -11.64 11.07 -3.45
CA ALA A 187 -11.42 10.12 -4.54
C ALA A 187 -12.22 10.51 -5.79
N ASN A 188 -13.48 10.93 -5.62
CA ASN A 188 -14.33 11.35 -6.73
C ASN A 188 -13.79 12.61 -7.41
N PHE A 189 -13.30 13.59 -6.65
CA PHE A 189 -12.66 14.79 -7.19
C PHE A 189 -11.36 14.46 -7.94
N SER A 190 -10.49 13.62 -7.38
CA SER A 190 -9.24 13.20 -8.03
C SER A 190 -9.50 12.54 -9.39
N ILE A 191 -10.52 11.69 -9.47
CA ILE A 191 -10.89 11.02 -10.72
C ILE A 191 -11.50 12.01 -11.72
N LYS A 192 -12.40 12.90 -11.28
CA LYS A 192 -13.02 13.91 -12.16
C LYS A 192 -11.98 14.89 -12.71
N ALA A 193 -11.00 15.27 -11.90
CA ALA A 193 -9.87 16.11 -12.32
C ALA A 193 -8.97 15.39 -13.35
N GLY A 194 -8.78 14.07 -13.23
CA GLY A 194 -8.07 13.27 -14.23
C GLY A 194 -8.77 13.23 -15.59
N LYS A 195 -10.11 13.07 -15.60
CA LYS A 195 -10.92 13.08 -16.83
C LYS A 195 -10.99 14.44 -17.54
N SER A 196 -10.79 15.54 -16.81
CA SER A 196 -10.79 16.90 -17.39
C SER A 196 -9.50 17.25 -18.14
N LYS A 197 -8.44 16.45 -18.00
CA LYS A 197 -7.12 16.69 -18.61
C LYS A 197 -6.78 15.72 -19.76
N ALA A 198 -7.61 14.70 -19.97
CA ALA A 198 -7.57 13.79 -21.11
C ALA A 198 -8.50 14.30 -22.22
#